data_AF-A0A218ZEP7-F1
#
_entry.id   AF-A0A218ZEP7-F1
#
_cell.length_a   1.000
_cell.length_b   1.000
_cell.length_c   1.000
_cell.angle_alpha   90.00
_cell.angle_beta   90.00
_cell.angle_gamma   90.00
#
_symmetry.space_group_name_H-M   'P 1'
#
loop_
_entity.id
_entity.type
_entity.pdbx_description
1 polymer ?
#
loop_
_entity_poly.entity_id
_entity_poly.type
_entity_poly.pdbx_seq_one_letter_code
_entity_poly.pdbx_strand_id
1 'polypeptide(L)'
;MSSDNGLQVGNRSLKLRSLPHLPNELWDQIFNPLELRDIQAVRLATKRWTDIASRHLFKPTFVFRRDRKDIERFEKVMDNPSMLAGVTALRFETGQMGIFCVASRLGELYSLQRNLLETMEAGAYNSSAEEAVARVDSRMEAASSEYSIWNIKVHSAGQDFKDSSRLAKILQSITALKKIHITRTSTCWVGDSLLDAWTAGTHNSYFKKSNEELASLFKGIKDKGQSLEEFKHDQIPVTFFSSPILGITLQPLSHLRTLHMTFGATQTPMKVFWISLGSVLRSMQALEDLRFGFSFTDIGLGLAHAGIWNSRNDVRYWYVPLWMILASHTWPNLKKLKLEGMVFCETGLSELLERHADTLKELDLSGLALWQGSFKGLFRRLRNSLHLDSCHIWGILRGLQTRNEAWYIVPRKPVFYSENELWPPRYAAYMDECYQKYLPSLNPCKREGLGKMLEEFLISDGPWPMKDEDTLAPYLAQQPCRAASYTAEELEQRWNLDVVLEKGFGDWDRGWGVLGDINPLTREEILEKYSDRTQYDWFGFNKAGYDENGTHHTNAVVPHWPNLDNPLHEATARRKILRLIKDQIPRLRDVEIGA
;
A
#
# COMPACT_ATOMS: atom_id res chain seq x y z
N MET A 1 -29.07 -42.84 -21.17
CA MET A 1 -30.51 -42.97 -20.85
C MET A 1 -30.97 -41.65 -20.27
N SER A 2 -31.71 -40.87 -21.05
CA SER A 2 -32.19 -39.52 -20.68
C SER A 2 -33.43 -39.67 -19.79
N SER A 3 -33.30 -39.39 -18.49
CA SER A 3 -34.43 -39.31 -17.58
C SER A 3 -35.12 -37.96 -17.75
N ASP A 4 -36.29 -37.98 -18.36
CA ASP A 4 -37.11 -36.82 -18.67
C ASP A 4 -37.83 -36.34 -17.39
N ASN A 5 -37.21 -35.44 -16.64
CA ASN A 5 -37.76 -34.88 -15.42
C ASN A 5 -38.76 -33.76 -15.76
N GLY A 6 -40.02 -34.13 -16.03
CA GLY A 6 -41.11 -33.18 -16.20
C GLY A 6 -41.54 -32.57 -14.85
N LEU A 7 -41.34 -31.27 -14.68
CA LEU A 7 -41.99 -30.49 -13.61
C LEU A 7 -43.50 -30.37 -13.92
N GLN A 8 -44.36 -31.01 -13.12
CA GLN A 8 -45.81 -30.78 -13.18
C GLN A 8 -46.20 -29.61 -12.28
N VAL A 9 -46.71 -28.53 -12.89
CA VAL A 9 -47.39 -27.43 -12.19
C VAL A 9 -48.79 -27.33 -12.79
N GLY A 10 -49.75 -28.00 -12.15
CA GLY A 10 -51.12 -28.18 -12.66
C GLY A 10 -51.23 -29.18 -13.82
N ASN A 11 -52.46 -29.45 -14.28
CA ASN A 11 -52.81 -30.44 -15.34
C ASN A 11 -52.24 -30.13 -16.74
N ARG A 12 -51.29 -29.19 -16.89
CA ARG A 12 -50.62 -28.90 -18.15
C ARG A 12 -49.14 -29.31 -18.06
N SER A 13 -48.80 -30.41 -18.71
CA SER A 13 -47.42 -30.78 -19.00
C SER A 13 -46.84 -29.75 -20.00
N LEU A 14 -46.06 -28.79 -19.49
CA LEU A 14 -45.21 -27.96 -20.33
C LEU A 14 -44.03 -28.85 -20.79
N LYS A 15 -44.15 -29.43 -21.99
CA LYS A 15 -42.98 -30.00 -22.67
C LYS A 15 -41.97 -28.88 -22.86
N LEU A 16 -40.90 -28.90 -22.08
CA LEU A 16 -39.74 -28.05 -22.32
C LEU A 16 -39.29 -28.29 -23.77
N ARG A 17 -39.44 -27.27 -24.63
CA ARG A 17 -38.92 -27.31 -25.98
C ARG A 17 -37.43 -27.69 -25.89
N SER A 18 -36.98 -28.57 -26.78
CA SER A 18 -35.57 -28.93 -26.90
C SER A 18 -34.72 -27.67 -26.88
N LEU A 19 -33.75 -27.62 -25.96
CA LEU A 19 -32.87 -26.47 -25.79
C LEU A 19 -32.22 -26.07 -27.12
N PRO A 20 -32.11 -24.77 -27.43
CA PRO A 20 -31.45 -24.32 -28.64
C PRO A 20 -30.01 -24.85 -28.68
N HIS A 21 -29.67 -25.49 -29.79
CA HIS A 21 -28.38 -26.17 -29.96
C HIS A 21 -27.29 -25.17 -30.38
N LEU A 22 -27.02 -24.17 -29.55
CA LEU A 22 -25.93 -23.20 -29.82
C LEU A 22 -24.56 -23.83 -29.50
N PRO A 23 -23.48 -23.51 -30.24
CA PRO A 23 -22.10 -23.82 -29.86
C PRO A 23 -21.72 -23.25 -28.48
N ASN A 24 -20.70 -23.83 -27.84
CA ASN A 24 -20.31 -23.43 -26.48
C ASN A 24 -19.76 -21.99 -26.45
N GLU A 25 -19.14 -21.55 -27.54
CA GLU A 25 -18.58 -20.21 -27.74
C GLU A 25 -19.70 -19.15 -27.72
N LEU A 26 -20.85 -19.46 -28.32
CA LEU A 26 -22.01 -18.55 -28.29
C LEU A 26 -22.64 -18.49 -26.91
N TRP A 27 -22.72 -19.62 -26.20
CA TRP A 27 -23.17 -19.61 -24.80
C TRP A 27 -22.24 -18.82 -23.90
N ASP A 28 -20.93 -18.90 -24.12
CA ASP A 28 -19.94 -18.12 -23.40
C ASP A 28 -20.14 -16.61 -23.63
N GLN A 29 -20.37 -16.19 -24.87
CA GLN A 29 -20.72 -14.81 -25.21
C GLN A 29 -22.05 -14.35 -24.59
N ILE A 30 -23.05 -15.25 -24.48
CA ILE A 30 -24.33 -14.97 -23.83
C ILE A 30 -24.15 -14.81 -22.32
N PHE A 31 -23.29 -15.60 -21.69
CA PHE A 31 -23.09 -15.58 -20.23
C PHE A 31 -22.18 -14.44 -19.76
N ASN A 32 -21.22 -14.03 -20.59
CA ASN A 32 -20.27 -12.97 -20.26
C ASN A 32 -20.91 -11.65 -19.76
N PRO A 33 -22.00 -11.12 -20.37
CA PRO A 33 -22.64 -9.90 -19.88
C PRO A 33 -23.65 -10.13 -18.73
N LEU A 34 -23.94 -11.38 -18.33
CA LEU A 34 -24.94 -11.66 -17.30
C LEU A 34 -24.44 -11.30 -15.90
N GLU A 35 -25.37 -10.87 -15.04
CA GLU A 35 -25.07 -10.68 -13.62
C GLU A 35 -24.87 -12.02 -12.91
N LEU A 36 -24.14 -12.01 -11.79
CA LEU A 36 -23.85 -13.22 -11.01
C LEU A 36 -25.13 -13.97 -10.61
N ARG A 37 -26.21 -13.25 -10.29
CA ARG A 37 -27.50 -13.86 -9.94
C ARG A 37 -28.08 -14.68 -11.10
N ASP A 38 -27.99 -14.15 -12.31
CA ASP A 38 -28.50 -14.83 -13.51
C ASP A 38 -27.61 -16.00 -13.89
N ILE A 39 -26.28 -15.84 -13.79
CA ILE A 39 -25.32 -16.94 -13.97
C ILE A 39 -25.65 -18.09 -13.01
N GLN A 40 -25.90 -17.80 -11.74
CA GLN A 40 -26.29 -18.79 -10.74
C GLN A 40 -27.59 -19.50 -11.10
N ALA A 41 -28.61 -18.76 -11.57
CA ALA A 41 -29.89 -19.33 -11.98
C ALA A 41 -29.75 -20.22 -13.23
N VAL A 42 -29.08 -19.73 -14.27
CA VAL A 42 -28.85 -20.45 -15.54
C VAL A 42 -28.04 -21.73 -15.32
N ARG A 43 -27.03 -21.67 -14.45
CA ARG A 43 -26.21 -22.83 -14.07
C ARG A 43 -27.04 -24.00 -13.54
N LEU A 44 -28.13 -23.72 -12.84
CA LEU A 44 -29.01 -24.73 -12.22
C LEU A 44 -30.06 -25.30 -13.19
N ALA A 45 -30.26 -24.67 -14.35
CA ALA A 45 -31.30 -25.09 -15.29
C ALA A 45 -30.92 -26.34 -16.09
N THR A 46 -29.64 -26.48 -16.51
CA THR A 46 -29.19 -27.65 -17.30
C THR A 46 -27.72 -27.98 -17.03
N LYS A 47 -27.34 -29.26 -17.08
CA LYS A 47 -25.94 -29.71 -16.92
C LYS A 47 -24.99 -29.08 -17.93
N ARG A 48 -25.44 -28.91 -19.18
CA ARG A 48 -24.64 -28.30 -20.24
C ARG A 48 -24.30 -26.84 -19.91
N TRP A 49 -25.27 -26.07 -19.45
CA TRP A 49 -25.03 -24.71 -19.01
C TRP A 49 -24.24 -24.66 -17.71
N THR A 50 -24.37 -25.68 -16.84
CA THR A 50 -23.56 -25.76 -15.62
C THR A 50 -22.07 -25.61 -15.93
N ASP A 51 -21.55 -26.35 -16.90
CA ASP A 51 -20.11 -26.35 -17.19
C ASP A 51 -19.61 -25.03 -17.77
N ILE A 52 -20.40 -24.37 -18.63
CA ILE A 52 -20.04 -23.10 -19.27
C ILE A 52 -20.25 -21.94 -18.27
N ALA A 53 -21.43 -21.85 -17.65
CA ALA A 53 -21.77 -20.79 -16.70
C ALA A 53 -20.88 -20.83 -15.44
N SER A 54 -20.36 -22.01 -15.07
CA SER A 54 -19.44 -22.13 -13.93
C SER A 54 -18.18 -21.28 -14.08
N ARG A 55 -17.71 -21.05 -15.30
CA ARG A 55 -16.54 -20.19 -15.60
C ARG A 55 -16.79 -18.73 -15.22
N HIS A 56 -18.04 -18.31 -15.21
CA HIS A 56 -18.46 -16.93 -14.96
C HIS A 56 -18.85 -16.70 -13.49
N LEU A 57 -18.86 -17.74 -12.65
CA LEU A 57 -19.21 -17.61 -11.22
C LEU A 57 -18.18 -16.79 -10.44
N PHE A 58 -16.92 -16.95 -10.81
CA PHE A 58 -15.86 -16.09 -10.33
C PHE A 58 -15.63 -15.04 -11.40
N LYS A 59 -15.72 -13.77 -10.98
CA LYS A 59 -15.12 -12.68 -11.76
C LYS A 59 -13.67 -13.07 -12.10
N PRO A 60 -13.06 -12.50 -13.16
CA PRO A 60 -11.71 -12.87 -13.57
C PRO A 60 -10.67 -12.78 -12.44
N THR A 61 -10.98 -12.09 -11.34
CA THR A 61 -10.21 -12.03 -10.11
C THR A 61 -10.89 -12.75 -8.94
N PHE A 62 -10.21 -13.72 -8.33
CA PHE A 62 -10.57 -14.24 -7.02
C PHE A 62 -9.83 -13.46 -5.93
N VAL A 63 -10.54 -13.05 -4.87
CA VAL A 63 -9.99 -12.22 -3.79
C VAL A 63 -9.91 -13.01 -2.50
N PHE A 64 -8.69 -13.22 -1.99
CA PHE A 64 -8.42 -13.78 -0.66
C PHE A 64 -8.40 -12.67 0.38
N ARG A 65 -9.23 -12.77 1.40
CA ARG A 65 -9.27 -11.81 2.51
C ARG A 65 -9.05 -12.47 3.85
N ARG A 66 -8.21 -11.88 4.69
CA ARG A 66 -7.86 -12.43 6.01
C ARG A 66 -9.03 -12.68 6.95
N ASP A 67 -10.10 -11.89 6.88
CA ASP A 67 -11.28 -12.02 7.74
C ASP A 67 -12.29 -13.10 7.29
N ARG A 68 -11.92 -13.93 6.32
CA ARG A 68 -12.77 -14.98 5.74
C ARG A 68 -12.01 -16.31 5.70
N LYS A 69 -12.71 -17.42 5.49
CA LYS A 69 -12.08 -18.74 5.28
C LYS A 69 -11.87 -19.00 3.79
N ASP A 70 -11.23 -18.06 3.10
CA ASP A 70 -11.20 -18.05 1.63
C ASP A 70 -10.26 -19.14 1.08
N ILE A 71 -9.16 -19.48 1.76
CA ILE A 71 -8.33 -20.64 1.41
C ILE A 71 -9.15 -21.93 1.49
N GLU A 72 -9.84 -22.21 2.61
CA GLU A 72 -10.65 -23.43 2.74
C GLU A 72 -11.82 -23.46 1.74
N ARG A 73 -12.43 -22.31 1.45
CA ARG A 73 -13.47 -22.19 0.42
C ARG A 73 -12.90 -22.48 -0.96
N PHE A 74 -11.73 -21.93 -1.27
CA PHE A 74 -11.07 -22.13 -2.56
C PHE A 74 -10.68 -23.59 -2.75
N GLU A 75 -10.19 -24.27 -1.71
CA GLU A 75 -9.88 -25.70 -1.75
C GLU A 75 -11.10 -26.55 -2.16
N LYS A 76 -12.32 -26.18 -1.73
CA LYS A 76 -13.56 -26.86 -2.18
C LYS A 76 -13.90 -26.56 -3.64
N VAL A 77 -13.53 -25.37 -4.13
CA VAL A 77 -13.74 -24.97 -5.51
C VAL A 77 -12.75 -25.68 -6.44
N MET A 78 -11.55 -26.01 -5.95
CA MET A 78 -10.53 -26.72 -6.71
C MET A 78 -10.96 -28.09 -7.22
N ASP A 79 -11.93 -28.72 -6.55
CA ASP A 79 -12.55 -29.97 -7.00
C ASP A 79 -13.42 -29.79 -8.26
N ASN A 80 -13.64 -28.54 -8.71
CA ASN A 80 -14.47 -28.17 -9.86
C ASN A 80 -13.67 -27.31 -10.87
N PRO A 81 -12.85 -27.93 -11.75
CA PRO A 81 -11.98 -27.20 -12.69
C PRO A 81 -12.71 -26.19 -13.60
N SER A 82 -13.97 -26.46 -13.95
CA SER A 82 -14.80 -25.54 -14.74
C SER A 82 -15.04 -24.21 -14.05
N MET A 83 -15.10 -24.18 -12.72
CA MET A 83 -15.23 -22.94 -11.95
C MET A 83 -13.93 -22.14 -11.94
N LEU A 84 -12.77 -22.82 -11.94
CA LEU A 84 -11.46 -22.17 -11.94
C LEU A 84 -11.00 -21.69 -13.31
N ALA A 85 -11.58 -22.24 -14.39
CA ALA A 85 -11.18 -21.89 -15.76
C ALA A 85 -11.39 -20.41 -16.11
N GLY A 86 -12.29 -19.70 -15.43
CA GLY A 86 -12.49 -18.26 -15.60
C GLY A 86 -11.60 -17.38 -14.70
N VAL A 87 -10.90 -17.96 -13.72
CA VAL A 87 -10.04 -17.21 -12.80
C VAL A 87 -8.71 -16.94 -13.50
N THR A 88 -8.48 -15.68 -13.88
CA THR A 88 -7.24 -15.23 -14.53
C THR A 88 -6.33 -14.41 -13.62
N ALA A 89 -6.86 -13.98 -12.47
CA ALA A 89 -6.18 -13.14 -11.52
C ALA A 89 -6.47 -13.58 -10.08
N LEU A 90 -5.46 -13.47 -9.22
CA LEU A 90 -5.61 -13.59 -7.78
C LEU A 90 -5.29 -12.26 -7.10
N ARG A 91 -6.12 -11.85 -6.15
CA ARG A 91 -5.84 -10.72 -5.27
C ARG A 91 -5.76 -11.18 -3.82
N PHE A 92 -4.68 -10.84 -3.14
CA PHE A 92 -4.48 -11.11 -1.73
C PHE A 92 -4.58 -9.80 -0.94
N GLU A 93 -5.62 -9.68 -0.12
CA GLU A 93 -5.78 -8.59 0.85
C GLU A 93 -5.16 -9.07 2.17
N THR A 94 -3.83 -8.89 2.28
CA THR A 94 -3.02 -9.41 3.40
C THR A 94 -2.88 -8.43 4.55
N GLY A 95 -3.60 -7.31 4.47
CA GLY A 95 -3.50 -6.24 5.42
C GLY A 95 -3.80 -6.63 6.86
N GLN A 96 -2.92 -6.25 7.81
CA GLN A 96 -3.19 -6.37 9.24
C GLN A 96 -2.46 -5.31 10.05
N MET A 97 -3.23 -4.68 10.93
CA MET A 97 -2.77 -3.79 11.98
C MET A 97 -3.09 -4.44 13.33
N GLY A 98 -2.18 -4.35 14.29
CA GLY A 98 -2.43 -4.85 15.65
C GLY A 98 -3.40 -3.99 16.44
N ILE A 99 -3.94 -4.56 17.51
CA ILE A 99 -4.92 -3.92 18.40
C ILE A 99 -4.34 -2.65 19.02
N PHE A 100 -3.12 -2.72 19.57
CA PHE A 100 -2.43 -1.56 20.14
C PHE A 100 -2.34 -0.40 19.13
N CYS A 101 -2.00 -0.71 17.89
CA CYS A 101 -1.78 0.26 16.85
C CYS A 101 -3.08 0.95 16.41
N VAL A 102 -4.15 0.18 16.20
CA VAL A 102 -5.48 0.75 15.91
C VAL A 102 -5.98 1.59 17.08
N ALA A 103 -5.83 1.10 18.31
CA ALA A 103 -6.21 1.84 19.51
C ALA A 103 -5.43 3.14 19.65
N SER A 104 -4.14 3.16 19.30
CA SER A 104 -3.32 4.37 19.31
C SER A 104 -3.85 5.41 18.32
N ARG A 105 -4.12 5.01 17.07
CA ARG A 105 -4.58 5.94 16.03
C ARG A 105 -6.00 6.44 16.27
N LEU A 106 -6.90 5.57 16.70
CA LEU A 106 -8.24 5.99 17.12
C LEU A 106 -8.18 6.87 18.37
N GLY A 107 -7.28 6.59 19.32
CA GLY A 107 -7.07 7.41 20.52
C GLY A 107 -6.57 8.82 20.20
N GLU A 108 -5.61 8.95 19.28
CA GLU A 108 -5.12 10.23 18.76
C GLU A 108 -6.26 11.04 18.11
N LEU A 109 -7.01 10.42 17.18
CA LEU A 109 -8.15 11.06 16.51
C LEU A 109 -9.23 11.49 17.51
N TYR A 110 -9.51 10.62 18.48
CA TYR A 110 -10.49 10.88 19.53
C TYR A 110 -10.08 12.06 20.41
N SER A 111 -8.83 12.05 20.91
CA SER A 111 -8.27 13.13 21.72
C SER A 111 -8.33 14.46 20.98
N LEU A 112 -7.89 14.49 19.72
CA LEU A 112 -7.88 15.71 18.90
C LEU A 112 -9.29 16.27 18.69
N GLN A 113 -10.24 15.43 18.28
CA GLN A 113 -11.61 15.86 18.00
C GLN A 113 -12.34 16.32 19.26
N ARG A 114 -12.18 15.59 20.37
CA ARG A 114 -12.83 15.92 21.63
C ARG A 114 -12.29 17.23 22.22
N ASN A 115 -10.96 17.39 22.27
CA ASN A 115 -10.35 18.61 22.77
C ASN A 115 -10.71 19.85 21.91
N LEU A 116 -10.79 19.70 20.59
CA LEU A 116 -11.19 20.78 19.69
C LEU A 116 -12.61 21.28 20.03
N LEU A 117 -13.57 20.36 20.23
CA LEU A 117 -14.94 20.71 20.59
C LEU A 117 -15.02 21.40 21.95
N GLU A 118 -14.41 20.80 22.97
CA GLU A 118 -14.48 21.33 24.34
C GLU A 118 -13.78 22.71 24.47
N THR A 119 -12.74 22.97 23.66
CA THR A 119 -12.07 24.27 23.60
C THR A 119 -12.92 25.34 22.92
N MET A 120 -13.59 25.00 21.82
CA MET A 120 -14.50 25.93 21.14
C MET A 120 -15.68 26.33 22.03
N GLU A 121 -16.05 25.47 22.98
CA GLU A 121 -17.21 25.61 23.86
C GLU A 121 -16.93 26.36 25.16
N ALA A 122 -15.68 26.39 25.64
CA ALA A 122 -15.28 27.20 26.79
C ALA A 122 -15.62 28.71 26.63
N GLY A 123 -15.94 29.15 25.41
CA GLY A 123 -16.45 30.48 25.10
C GLY A 123 -17.97 30.63 24.87
N ALA A 124 -18.75 29.54 24.79
CA ALA A 124 -20.19 29.58 24.47
C ALA A 124 -20.98 28.43 25.12
N TYR A 125 -21.68 28.71 26.22
CA TYR A 125 -22.59 27.76 26.90
C TYR A 125 -23.81 27.42 26.03
N ASN A 126 -23.74 26.38 25.20
CA ASN A 126 -24.87 25.93 24.37
C ASN A 126 -25.02 24.40 24.39
N SER A 127 -26.25 23.90 24.45
CA SER A 127 -26.62 22.46 24.43
C SER A 127 -26.15 21.67 23.19
N SER A 128 -25.76 22.37 22.12
CA SER A 128 -25.20 21.77 20.90
C SER A 128 -23.84 21.07 21.13
N ALA A 129 -23.17 21.40 22.24
CA ALA A 129 -21.85 20.92 22.63
C ALA A 129 -21.84 19.45 23.05
N GLU A 130 -22.68 19.15 24.04
CA GLU A 130 -22.85 17.79 24.57
C GLU A 130 -23.26 16.82 23.47
N GLU A 131 -24.13 17.26 22.54
CA GLU A 131 -24.49 16.49 21.37
C GLU A 131 -23.30 16.24 20.42
N ALA A 132 -22.43 17.22 20.23
CA ALA A 132 -21.23 17.06 19.39
C ALA A 132 -20.23 16.08 20.02
N VAL A 133 -19.97 16.19 21.32
CA VAL A 133 -19.12 15.26 22.07
C VAL A 133 -19.72 13.85 22.05
N ALA A 134 -21.02 13.70 22.27
CA ALA A 134 -21.71 12.42 22.20
C ALA A 134 -21.61 11.78 20.80
N ARG A 135 -21.66 12.57 19.73
CA ARG A 135 -21.40 12.09 18.36
C ARG A 135 -19.97 11.61 18.18
N VAL A 136 -18.97 12.28 18.76
CA VAL A 136 -17.57 11.80 18.72
C VAL A 136 -17.44 10.48 19.46
N ASP A 137 -17.97 10.39 20.69
CA ASP A 137 -17.96 9.17 21.51
C ASP A 137 -18.61 7.99 20.76
N SER A 138 -19.82 8.19 20.22
CA SER A 138 -20.55 7.15 19.46
C SER A 138 -19.80 6.68 18.21
N ARG A 139 -19.14 7.59 17.48
CA ARG A 139 -18.33 7.22 16.31
C ARG A 139 -17.12 6.36 16.69
N MET A 140 -16.45 6.69 17.80
CA MET A 140 -15.29 5.91 18.27
C MET A 140 -15.69 4.55 18.82
N GLU A 141 -16.83 4.43 19.49
CA GLU A 141 -17.40 3.14 19.88
C GLU A 141 -17.73 2.29 18.66
N ALA A 142 -18.37 2.87 17.64
CA ALA A 142 -18.69 2.18 16.39
C ALA A 142 -17.42 1.71 15.65
N ALA A 143 -16.39 2.56 15.54
CA ALA A 143 -15.11 2.20 14.94
C ALA A 143 -14.39 1.09 15.73
N SER A 144 -14.40 1.17 17.07
CA SER A 144 -13.83 0.15 17.96
C SER A 144 -14.55 -1.18 17.81
N SER A 145 -15.88 -1.15 17.72
CA SER A 145 -16.71 -2.35 17.53
C SER A 145 -16.50 -2.98 16.16
N GLU A 146 -16.48 -2.17 15.10
CA GLU A 146 -16.19 -2.64 13.75
C GLU A 146 -14.83 -3.36 13.69
N TYR A 147 -13.79 -2.74 14.25
CA TYR A 147 -12.46 -3.35 14.30
C TYR A 147 -12.44 -4.64 15.12
N SER A 148 -13.14 -4.67 16.26
CA SER A 148 -13.25 -5.87 17.12
C SER A 148 -13.89 -7.04 16.37
N ILE A 149 -14.99 -6.79 15.65
CA ILE A 149 -15.67 -7.79 14.82
C ILE A 149 -14.73 -8.33 13.74
N TRP A 150 -13.99 -7.44 13.06
CA TRP A 150 -13.01 -7.86 12.06
C TRP A 150 -11.87 -8.67 12.68
N ASN A 151 -11.33 -8.25 13.82
CA ASN A 151 -10.25 -8.97 14.50
C ASN A 151 -10.70 -10.39 14.89
N ILE A 152 -11.89 -10.54 15.49
CA ILE A 152 -12.48 -11.86 15.79
C ILE A 152 -12.54 -12.72 14.54
N LYS A 153 -12.99 -12.17 13.40
CA LYS A 153 -13.07 -12.88 12.13
C LYS A 153 -11.70 -13.30 11.60
N VAL A 154 -10.69 -12.42 11.64
CA VAL A 154 -9.31 -12.73 11.21
C VAL A 154 -8.73 -13.89 12.02
N HIS A 155 -8.87 -13.86 13.35
CA HIS A 155 -8.38 -14.94 14.21
C HIS A 155 -9.17 -16.24 14.01
N SER A 156 -10.50 -16.16 13.84
CA SER A 156 -11.36 -17.32 13.60
C SER A 156 -11.16 -17.95 12.22
N ALA A 157 -10.75 -17.14 11.24
CA ALA A 157 -10.40 -17.59 9.91
C ALA A 157 -9.08 -18.35 9.91
N GLY A 158 -8.09 -17.88 10.68
CA GLY A 158 -6.80 -18.56 10.81
C GLY A 158 -6.03 -18.69 9.50
N GLN A 159 -6.30 -17.81 8.53
CA GLN A 159 -5.63 -17.88 7.23
C GLN A 159 -4.18 -17.42 7.35
N ASP A 160 -3.27 -18.33 7.01
CA ASP A 160 -1.85 -18.07 6.92
C ASP A 160 -1.37 -18.19 5.48
N PHE A 161 -0.88 -17.10 4.91
CA PHE A 161 -0.30 -17.07 3.57
C PHE A 161 1.18 -17.51 3.56
N LYS A 162 1.71 -17.99 4.69
CA LYS A 162 3.07 -18.55 4.77
C LYS A 162 3.14 -20.03 4.41
N ASP A 163 2.00 -20.72 4.27
CA ASP A 163 1.99 -22.11 3.85
C ASP A 163 2.25 -22.21 2.34
N SER A 164 3.54 -22.31 1.98
CA SER A 164 3.97 -22.45 0.59
C SER A 164 3.36 -23.66 -0.12
N SER A 165 3.04 -24.73 0.59
CA SER A 165 2.48 -25.95 -0.01
C SER A 165 1.02 -25.76 -0.41
N ARG A 166 0.20 -25.15 0.46
CA ARG A 166 -1.19 -24.79 0.15
C ARG A 166 -1.26 -23.73 -0.94
N LEU A 167 -0.41 -22.70 -0.89
CA LEU A 167 -0.35 -21.69 -1.94
C LEU A 167 0.07 -22.28 -3.30
N ALA A 168 1.08 -23.16 -3.33
CA ALA A 168 1.47 -23.85 -4.55
C ALA A 168 0.30 -24.66 -5.14
N LYS A 169 -0.44 -25.40 -4.30
CA LYS A 169 -1.63 -26.15 -4.70
C LYS A 169 -2.69 -25.24 -5.31
N ILE A 170 -3.02 -24.13 -4.64
CA ILE A 170 -3.97 -23.11 -5.14
C ILE A 170 -3.51 -22.60 -6.51
N LEU A 171 -2.27 -22.16 -6.61
CA LEU A 171 -1.74 -21.63 -7.86
C LEU A 171 -1.81 -22.66 -8.97
N GLN A 172 -1.35 -23.90 -8.74
CA GLN A 172 -1.36 -24.99 -9.72
C GLN A 172 -2.76 -25.31 -10.24
N SER A 173 -3.80 -25.16 -9.42
CA SER A 173 -5.19 -25.45 -9.82
C SER A 173 -5.78 -24.47 -10.85
N ILE A 174 -5.21 -23.27 -10.98
CA ILE A 174 -5.74 -22.19 -11.82
C ILE A 174 -4.98 -22.13 -13.14
N THR A 175 -5.35 -22.93 -14.12
CA THR A 175 -4.60 -23.02 -15.40
C THR A 175 -4.48 -21.67 -16.15
N ALA A 176 -5.47 -20.79 -16.03
CA ALA A 176 -5.52 -19.50 -16.72
C ALA A 176 -4.88 -18.32 -15.95
N LEU A 177 -4.16 -18.58 -14.85
CA LEU A 177 -3.62 -17.52 -13.99
C LEU A 177 -2.55 -16.68 -14.72
N LYS A 178 -2.84 -15.39 -14.90
CA LYS A 178 -1.96 -14.40 -15.56
C LYS A 178 -1.55 -13.28 -14.63
N LYS A 179 -2.33 -12.99 -13.58
CA LYS A 179 -2.14 -11.81 -12.74
C LYS A 179 -2.15 -12.15 -11.26
N ILE A 180 -1.23 -11.56 -10.51
CA ILE A 180 -1.25 -11.64 -9.05
C ILE A 180 -1.11 -10.24 -8.46
N HIS A 181 -2.03 -9.92 -7.56
CA HIS A 181 -2.14 -8.65 -6.89
C HIS A 181 -2.06 -8.87 -5.39
N ILE A 182 -1.24 -8.09 -4.71
CA ILE A 182 -1.17 -8.09 -3.25
C ILE A 182 -1.41 -6.67 -2.78
N THR A 183 -2.35 -6.52 -1.87
CA THR A 183 -2.61 -5.23 -1.24
C THR A 183 -2.64 -5.38 0.27
N ARG A 184 -1.91 -4.49 0.92
CA ARG A 184 -1.85 -4.31 2.36
C ARG A 184 -2.68 -3.11 2.80
N THR A 185 -2.77 -2.09 1.95
CA THR A 185 -3.51 -0.87 2.28
C THR A 185 -5.02 -1.03 2.12
N SER A 186 -5.46 -1.86 1.17
CA SER A 186 -6.87 -2.15 0.91
C SER A 186 -7.60 -2.65 2.16
N THR A 187 -8.79 -2.10 2.36
CA THR A 187 -9.69 -2.48 3.44
C THR A 187 -11.16 -2.30 3.03
N CYS A 188 -12.07 -2.95 3.75
CA CYS A 188 -13.52 -2.84 3.57
C CYS A 188 -14.21 -2.13 4.72
N TRP A 189 -13.50 -1.27 5.45
CA TRP A 189 -14.06 -0.53 6.58
C TRP A 189 -15.26 0.32 6.17
N VAL A 190 -16.21 0.41 7.09
CA VAL A 190 -17.49 1.11 6.96
C VAL A 190 -17.49 2.42 7.76
N GLY A 191 -16.74 2.53 8.85
CA GLY A 191 -16.56 3.77 9.58
C GLY A 191 -15.39 4.60 9.06
N ASP A 192 -15.61 5.89 8.79
CA ASP A 192 -14.56 6.80 8.31
C ASP A 192 -13.45 6.98 9.36
N SER A 193 -13.78 6.97 10.66
CA SER A 193 -12.76 7.03 11.72
C SER A 193 -11.83 5.81 11.71
N LEU A 194 -12.33 4.64 11.34
CA LEU A 194 -11.49 3.46 11.19
C LEU A 194 -10.71 3.47 9.87
N LEU A 195 -11.27 4.05 8.80
CA LEU A 195 -10.53 4.33 7.56
C LEU A 195 -9.38 5.31 7.82
N ASP A 196 -9.61 6.39 8.56
CA ASP A 196 -8.59 7.35 8.99
C ASP A 196 -7.49 6.67 9.78
N ALA A 197 -7.86 5.93 10.85
CA ALA A 197 -6.91 5.22 11.69
C ALA A 197 -6.12 4.16 10.92
N TRP A 198 -6.79 3.42 10.03
CA TRP A 198 -6.16 2.39 9.20
C TRP A 198 -5.17 3.00 8.20
N THR A 199 -5.60 4.03 7.48
CA THR A 199 -4.76 4.76 6.51
C THR A 199 -3.54 5.32 7.23
N ALA A 200 -3.73 6.08 8.31
CA ALA A 200 -2.65 6.59 9.14
C ALA A 200 -1.72 5.49 9.69
N GLY A 201 -2.25 4.34 10.09
CA GLY A 201 -1.42 3.24 10.61
C GLY A 201 -0.67 2.47 9.52
N THR A 202 -1.20 2.35 8.30
CA THR A 202 -0.47 1.74 7.16
C THR A 202 0.82 2.48 6.85
N HIS A 203 0.88 3.77 7.17
CA HIS A 203 2.05 4.65 6.98
C HIS A 203 3.16 4.44 8.02
N ASN A 204 2.90 3.65 9.06
CA ASN A 204 3.82 3.47 10.18
C ASN A 204 4.39 2.05 10.25
N SER A 205 5.33 1.84 11.17
CA SER A 205 5.93 0.53 11.53
C SER A 205 4.92 -0.47 12.12
N TYR A 206 3.64 -0.11 12.16
CA TYR A 206 2.54 -0.82 12.80
C TYR A 206 1.83 -1.84 11.91
N PHE A 207 2.26 -1.95 10.67
CA PHE A 207 1.71 -2.93 9.74
C PHE A 207 2.49 -4.22 9.77
N LYS A 208 1.80 -5.36 9.91
CA LYS A 208 2.47 -6.67 9.90
C LYS A 208 3.04 -6.93 8.50
N LYS A 209 4.37 -6.91 8.41
CA LYS A 209 5.13 -7.14 7.19
C LYS A 209 5.83 -8.48 7.29
N SER A 210 5.39 -9.47 6.51
CA SER A 210 6.07 -10.76 6.38
C SER A 210 6.65 -10.90 4.97
N ASN A 211 7.95 -11.18 4.91
CA ASN A 211 8.62 -11.61 3.68
C ASN A 211 8.29 -13.08 3.35
N GLU A 212 7.91 -13.86 4.35
CA GLU A 212 7.66 -15.31 4.22
C GLU A 212 6.43 -15.57 3.36
N GLU A 213 5.38 -14.74 3.45
CA GLU A 213 4.19 -14.84 2.60
C GLU A 213 4.55 -14.64 1.12
N LEU A 214 5.32 -13.60 0.83
CA LEU A 214 5.73 -13.27 -0.53
C LEU A 214 6.71 -14.31 -1.10
N ALA A 215 7.64 -14.80 -0.27
CA ALA A 215 8.54 -15.89 -0.65
C ALA A 215 7.78 -17.19 -0.94
N SER A 216 6.77 -17.52 -0.11
CA SER A 216 5.91 -18.70 -0.28
C SER A 216 5.10 -18.61 -1.57
N LEU A 217 4.57 -17.43 -1.89
CA LEU A 217 3.88 -17.18 -3.14
C LEU A 217 4.81 -17.38 -4.35
N PHE A 218 5.99 -16.75 -4.38
CA PHE A 218 6.91 -16.90 -5.51
C PHE A 218 7.42 -18.32 -5.68
N LYS A 219 7.65 -19.04 -4.59
CA LYS A 219 7.94 -20.48 -4.63
C LYS A 219 6.79 -21.25 -5.30
N GLY A 220 5.55 -21.00 -4.91
CA GLY A 220 4.39 -21.64 -5.53
C GLY A 220 4.21 -21.30 -7.02
N ILE A 221 4.52 -20.08 -7.44
CA ILE A 221 4.51 -19.68 -8.86
C ILE A 221 5.59 -20.44 -9.62
N LYS A 222 6.79 -20.54 -9.04
CA LYS A 222 7.90 -21.31 -9.61
C LYS A 222 7.57 -22.77 -9.78
N ASP A 223 7.03 -23.40 -8.75
CA ASP A 223 6.67 -24.83 -8.75
C ASP A 223 5.58 -25.15 -9.79
N LYS A 224 4.77 -24.17 -10.17
CA LYS A 224 3.77 -24.30 -11.24
C LYS A 224 4.36 -24.25 -12.66
N GLY A 225 5.49 -23.55 -12.84
CA GLY A 225 6.09 -23.35 -14.17
C GLY A 225 5.27 -22.47 -15.12
N GLN A 226 4.32 -21.68 -14.62
CA GLN A 226 3.54 -20.75 -15.45
C GLN A 226 4.18 -19.36 -15.47
N SER A 227 4.17 -18.74 -16.65
CA SER A 227 4.53 -17.34 -16.83
C SER A 227 3.45 -16.41 -16.29
N LEU A 228 3.80 -15.55 -15.34
CA LEU A 228 2.95 -14.46 -14.92
C LEU A 228 3.09 -13.29 -15.90
N GLU A 229 1.99 -12.63 -16.25
CA GLU A 229 2.00 -11.43 -17.11
C GLU A 229 2.00 -10.15 -16.28
N GLU A 230 1.38 -10.16 -15.10
CA GLU A 230 1.20 -8.98 -14.25
C GLU A 230 1.41 -9.30 -12.76
N PHE A 231 2.27 -8.52 -12.10
CA PHE A 231 2.45 -8.55 -10.65
C PHE A 231 2.31 -7.15 -10.06
N LYS A 232 1.45 -7.00 -9.05
CA LYS A 232 1.23 -5.74 -8.33
C LYS A 232 1.33 -5.93 -6.83
N HIS A 233 2.07 -5.07 -6.14
CA HIS A 233 2.15 -5.04 -4.68
C HIS A 233 2.28 -3.60 -4.16
N ASP A 234 1.39 -3.19 -3.24
CA ASP A 234 1.30 -1.80 -2.75
C ASP A 234 2.18 -1.48 -1.52
N GLN A 235 2.72 -2.48 -0.82
CA GLN A 235 3.60 -2.23 0.33
C GLN A 235 4.64 -3.34 0.61
N ILE A 236 5.57 -3.56 -0.32
CA ILE A 236 6.66 -4.54 -0.18
C ILE A 236 7.63 -4.06 0.92
N PRO A 237 8.00 -4.87 1.91
CA PRO A 237 9.01 -4.49 2.89
C PRO A 237 10.36 -4.27 2.21
N VAL A 238 11.09 -3.21 2.57
CA VAL A 238 12.45 -3.00 2.06
C VAL A 238 13.38 -4.18 2.38
N THR A 239 13.07 -4.95 3.42
CA THR A 239 13.83 -6.16 3.78
C THR A 239 13.60 -7.34 2.84
N PHE A 240 12.63 -7.26 1.92
CA PHE A 240 12.34 -8.39 1.05
C PHE A 240 13.54 -8.68 0.13
N PHE A 241 14.09 -7.65 -0.53
CA PHE A 241 15.17 -7.84 -1.49
C PHE A 241 16.58 -7.99 -0.87
N SER A 242 16.79 -8.00 0.46
CA SER A 242 18.09 -8.45 0.99
C SER A 242 18.31 -9.94 0.83
N SER A 243 17.23 -10.73 0.70
CA SER A 243 17.37 -12.18 0.73
C SER A 243 18.13 -12.72 -0.50
N PRO A 244 19.27 -13.42 -0.31
CA PRO A 244 20.05 -13.95 -1.42
C PRO A 244 19.32 -15.05 -2.21
N ILE A 245 18.24 -15.62 -1.64
CA ILE A 245 17.45 -16.71 -2.24
C ILE A 245 16.59 -16.21 -3.41
N LEU A 246 16.39 -14.89 -3.54
CA LEU A 246 15.45 -14.32 -4.51
C LEU A 246 15.85 -14.53 -5.97
N GLY A 247 17.15 -14.53 -6.30
CA GLY A 247 17.59 -14.71 -7.70
C GLY A 247 17.09 -16.03 -8.31
N ILE A 248 17.04 -17.10 -7.50
CA ILE A 248 16.58 -18.44 -7.92
C ILE A 248 15.05 -18.55 -7.88
N THR A 249 14.39 -17.74 -7.05
CA THR A 249 12.95 -17.86 -6.77
C THR A 249 12.12 -17.00 -7.71
N LEU A 250 12.70 -15.94 -8.28
CA LEU A 250 12.00 -14.95 -9.10
C LEU A 250 12.11 -15.19 -10.61
N GLN A 251 12.74 -16.29 -11.04
CA GLN A 251 12.75 -16.72 -12.44
C GLN A 251 11.35 -16.73 -13.11
N PRO A 252 10.24 -17.09 -12.44
CA PRO A 252 8.90 -17.07 -13.06
C PRO A 252 8.42 -15.67 -13.46
N LEU A 253 9.08 -14.62 -12.97
CA LEU A 253 8.77 -13.24 -13.29
C LEU A 253 9.44 -12.75 -14.58
N SER A 254 10.29 -13.55 -15.22
CA SER A 254 10.99 -13.17 -16.46
C SER A 254 10.05 -12.75 -17.60
N HIS A 255 8.82 -13.26 -17.57
CA HIS A 255 7.76 -13.02 -18.55
C HIS A 255 6.80 -11.90 -18.18
N LEU A 256 7.02 -11.22 -17.04
CA LEU A 256 6.19 -10.10 -16.63
C LEU A 256 6.21 -9.00 -17.69
N ARG A 257 5.02 -8.54 -18.05
CA ARG A 257 4.78 -7.33 -18.84
C ARG A 257 4.48 -6.13 -17.96
N THR A 258 3.82 -6.37 -16.82
CA THR A 258 3.48 -5.32 -15.87
C THR A 258 4.02 -5.66 -14.49
N LEU A 259 4.83 -4.76 -13.94
CA LEU A 259 5.36 -4.86 -12.59
C LEU A 259 5.12 -3.56 -11.84
N HIS A 260 4.22 -3.59 -10.86
CA HIS A 260 3.98 -2.45 -9.97
C HIS A 260 4.36 -2.81 -8.53
N MET A 261 5.35 -2.11 -7.98
CA MET A 261 5.87 -2.36 -6.64
C MET A 261 6.01 -1.06 -5.87
N THR A 262 5.20 -0.88 -4.84
CA THR A 262 5.43 0.17 -3.86
C THR A 262 6.15 -0.42 -2.66
N PHE A 263 7.25 0.21 -2.26
CA PHE A 263 8.04 -0.19 -1.10
C PHE A 263 7.56 0.52 0.15
N GLY A 264 7.37 -0.24 1.23
CA GLY A 264 6.99 0.28 2.53
C GLY A 264 8.19 0.97 3.18
N ALA A 265 8.11 2.28 3.35
CA ALA A 265 9.24 3.12 3.72
C ALA A 265 9.45 3.26 5.24
N THR A 266 9.00 2.24 5.99
CA THR A 266 9.12 2.19 7.45
C THR A 266 10.55 2.08 7.94
N GLN A 267 11.47 1.71 7.05
CA GLN A 267 12.89 1.69 7.27
C GLN A 267 13.60 2.23 6.04
N THR A 268 14.78 2.78 6.26
CA THR A 268 15.69 3.16 5.20
C THR A 268 16.18 1.91 4.46
N PRO A 269 16.14 1.88 3.11
CA PRO A 269 16.60 0.73 2.33
C PRO A 269 18.12 0.61 2.41
N MET A 270 18.61 -0.61 2.69
CA MET A 270 20.03 -0.96 2.58
C MET A 270 20.48 -1.02 1.11
N LYS A 271 21.78 -0.87 0.87
CA LYS A 271 22.38 -0.97 -0.48
C LYS A 271 22.22 -2.37 -1.08
N VAL A 272 22.27 -3.42 -0.26
CA VAL A 272 21.99 -4.81 -0.70
C VAL A 272 20.60 -4.97 -1.32
N PHE A 273 19.58 -4.26 -0.80
CA PHE A 273 18.23 -4.29 -1.35
C PHE A 273 18.20 -3.76 -2.78
N TRP A 274 18.88 -2.64 -3.04
CA TRP A 274 18.93 -2.01 -4.36
C TRP A 274 19.63 -2.89 -5.40
N ILE A 275 20.73 -3.54 -5.03
CA ILE A 275 21.46 -4.46 -5.92
C ILE A 275 20.59 -5.65 -6.31
N SER A 276 19.96 -6.28 -5.32
CA SER A 276 19.07 -7.42 -5.56
C SER A 276 17.85 -7.03 -6.39
N LEU A 277 17.22 -5.88 -6.09
CA LEU A 277 16.12 -5.34 -6.89
C LEU A 277 16.58 -5.12 -8.33
N GLY A 278 17.72 -4.48 -8.55
CA GLY A 278 18.30 -4.28 -9.88
C GLY A 278 18.51 -5.60 -10.63
N SER A 279 19.06 -6.61 -9.96
CA SER A 279 19.21 -7.95 -10.53
C SER A 279 17.88 -8.58 -10.96
N VAL A 280 16.84 -8.42 -10.12
CA VAL A 280 15.50 -8.92 -10.41
C VAL A 280 14.89 -8.20 -11.61
N LEU A 281 14.96 -6.87 -11.65
CA LEU A 281 14.39 -6.07 -12.74
C LEU A 281 15.08 -6.36 -14.09
N ARG A 282 16.39 -6.58 -14.09
CA ARG A 282 17.14 -6.99 -15.30
C ARG A 282 16.73 -8.36 -15.84
N SER A 283 16.16 -9.23 -15.01
CA SER A 283 15.70 -10.56 -15.48
C SER A 283 14.39 -10.51 -16.28
N MET A 284 13.65 -9.39 -16.24
CA MET A 284 12.32 -9.26 -16.81
C MET A 284 12.35 -8.57 -18.18
N GLN A 285 12.66 -9.32 -19.23
CA GLN A 285 12.88 -8.78 -20.57
C GLN A 285 11.59 -8.32 -21.28
N ALA A 286 10.45 -8.84 -20.84
CA ALA A 286 9.14 -8.55 -21.45
C ALA A 286 8.42 -7.34 -20.86
N LEU A 287 9.05 -6.58 -19.95
CA LEU A 287 8.40 -5.45 -19.28
C LEU A 287 7.93 -4.38 -20.27
N GLU A 288 6.65 -4.05 -20.18
CA GLU A 288 5.97 -2.98 -20.91
C GLU A 288 5.56 -1.83 -19.97
N ASP A 289 5.23 -2.14 -18.72
CA ASP A 289 4.78 -1.19 -17.69
C ASP A 289 5.49 -1.47 -16.37
N LEU A 290 6.39 -0.55 -15.99
CA LEU A 290 7.18 -0.63 -14.78
C LEU A 290 6.84 0.53 -13.85
N ARG A 291 6.37 0.18 -12.64
CA ARG A 291 6.22 1.13 -11.53
C ARG A 291 7.00 0.61 -10.34
N PHE A 292 7.91 1.43 -9.82
CA PHE A 292 8.46 1.17 -8.50
C PHE A 292 8.90 2.44 -7.78
N GLY A 293 8.91 2.37 -6.46
CA GLY A 293 9.26 3.50 -5.63
C GLY A 293 8.69 3.36 -4.23
N PHE A 294 8.81 4.43 -3.47
CA PHE A 294 8.18 4.53 -2.16
C PHE A 294 6.97 5.42 -2.26
N SER A 295 5.82 4.93 -1.80
CA SER A 295 4.58 5.71 -1.91
C SER A 295 4.66 6.93 -1.00
N PHE A 296 4.31 8.07 -1.58
CA PHE A 296 4.04 9.33 -0.91
C PHE A 296 2.94 9.20 0.15
N THR A 297 2.02 8.23 0.03
CA THR A 297 0.99 8.01 1.05
C THR A 297 1.60 7.64 2.40
N ASP A 298 2.76 6.96 2.42
CA ASP A 298 3.37 6.39 3.64
C ASP A 298 3.84 7.40 4.70
N ILE A 299 3.63 8.71 4.54
CA ILE A 299 4.03 9.73 5.53
C ILE A 299 2.82 10.40 6.22
N GLY A 300 1.60 9.93 5.99
CA GLY A 300 0.39 10.56 6.50
C GLY A 300 0.10 11.88 5.79
N LEU A 301 -1.17 12.23 5.64
CA LEU A 301 -1.61 13.27 4.71
C LEU A 301 -0.99 14.67 4.96
N GLY A 302 -0.50 14.95 6.18
CA GLY A 302 0.23 16.19 6.50
C GLY A 302 1.69 16.26 6.02
N LEU A 303 2.38 15.12 5.89
CA LEU A 303 3.78 15.03 5.45
C LEU A 303 3.95 14.24 4.15
N ALA A 304 2.88 13.64 3.63
CA ALA A 304 2.80 12.76 2.46
C ALA A 304 3.44 13.32 1.19
N HIS A 305 3.69 14.63 1.18
CA HIS A 305 4.12 15.34 0.00
C HIS A 305 5.63 15.48 -0.10
N ALA A 306 6.36 15.28 1.00
CA ALA A 306 7.78 15.56 1.07
C ALA A 306 8.70 14.48 0.49
N GLY A 307 8.15 13.31 0.16
CA GLY A 307 8.93 12.11 -0.11
C GLY A 307 9.53 11.55 1.19
N ILE A 308 9.56 10.23 1.36
CA ILE A 308 9.97 9.65 2.65
C ILE A 308 11.41 10.04 3.01
N TRP A 309 12.24 10.21 1.99
CA TRP A 309 13.61 10.69 2.09
C TRP A 309 13.74 12.08 2.74
N ASN A 310 12.69 12.90 2.78
CA ASN A 310 12.70 14.22 3.44
C ASN A 310 12.26 14.16 4.91
N SER A 311 11.59 13.08 5.32
CA SER A 311 11.03 12.94 6.68
C SER A 311 11.96 12.26 7.70
N ARG A 312 13.03 11.61 7.24
CA ARG A 312 13.85 10.72 8.08
C ARG A 312 15.32 10.73 7.70
N ASN A 313 16.19 10.83 8.71
CA ASN A 313 17.62 10.56 8.65
C ASN A 313 18.33 11.22 7.45
N ASP A 314 19.57 10.85 7.27
CA ASP A 314 20.43 11.29 6.20
C ASP A 314 19.97 10.80 4.82
N VAL A 315 19.67 11.75 3.92
CA VAL A 315 19.17 11.51 2.57
C VAL A 315 20.13 10.64 1.71
N ARG A 316 21.41 10.52 2.09
CA ARG A 316 22.40 9.63 1.47
C ARG A 316 21.96 8.17 1.41
N TYR A 317 21.19 7.72 2.39
CA TYR A 317 20.76 6.33 2.42
C TYR A 317 19.66 6.03 1.38
N TRP A 318 18.91 7.06 0.97
CA TRP A 318 17.84 6.97 -0.03
C TRP A 318 18.34 7.12 -1.46
N TYR A 319 19.60 7.53 -1.64
CA TYR A 319 20.23 7.67 -2.94
C TYR A 319 20.36 6.32 -3.66
N VAL A 320 19.97 6.29 -4.94
CA VAL A 320 20.00 5.13 -5.83
C VAL A 320 20.88 5.41 -7.06
N PRO A 321 22.09 4.84 -7.15
CA PRO A 321 22.93 4.91 -8.33
C PRO A 321 22.40 3.93 -9.40
N LEU A 322 21.53 4.45 -10.28
CA LEU A 322 20.86 3.66 -11.33
C LEU A 322 21.84 2.89 -12.23
N TRP A 323 23.01 3.46 -12.52
CA TRP A 323 24.05 2.79 -13.31
C TRP A 323 24.65 1.58 -12.60
N MET A 324 24.71 1.57 -11.25
CA MET A 324 25.20 0.40 -10.52
C MET A 324 24.13 -0.70 -10.48
N ILE A 325 22.87 -0.33 -10.29
CA ILE A 325 21.79 -1.32 -10.11
C ILE A 325 21.26 -1.87 -11.43
N LEU A 326 21.32 -1.10 -12.52
CA LEU A 326 20.80 -1.49 -13.84
C LEU A 326 21.89 -1.59 -14.91
N ALA A 327 23.12 -1.12 -14.67
CA ALA A 327 24.18 -1.08 -15.68
C ALA A 327 23.66 -0.43 -16.98
N SER A 328 24.03 -1.00 -18.14
CA SER A 328 23.54 -0.64 -19.47
C SER A 328 22.24 -1.38 -19.88
N HIS A 329 21.58 -2.06 -18.95
CA HIS A 329 20.34 -2.81 -19.23
C HIS A 329 19.24 -1.93 -19.84
N THR A 330 18.56 -2.44 -20.87
CA THR A 330 17.45 -1.75 -21.55
C THR A 330 16.30 -2.73 -21.71
N TRP A 331 15.09 -2.30 -21.36
CA TRP A 331 13.88 -3.09 -21.56
C TRP A 331 13.31 -2.81 -22.95
N PRO A 332 13.35 -3.78 -23.88
CA PRO A 332 13.04 -3.53 -25.29
C PRO A 332 11.58 -3.19 -25.57
N ASN A 333 10.68 -3.41 -24.60
CA ASN A 333 9.24 -3.17 -24.77
C ASN A 333 8.68 -2.15 -23.77
N LEU A 334 9.53 -1.47 -22.98
CA LEU A 334 9.07 -0.60 -21.91
C LEU A 334 8.38 0.65 -22.46
N LYS A 335 7.07 0.73 -22.29
CA LYS A 335 6.21 1.83 -22.74
C LYS A 335 5.86 2.79 -21.62
N LYS A 336 5.73 2.28 -20.38
CA LYS A 336 5.32 3.07 -19.22
C LYS A 336 6.33 2.92 -18.09
N LEU A 337 6.79 4.04 -17.56
CA LEU A 337 7.67 4.07 -16.40
C LEU A 337 7.13 5.04 -15.35
N LYS A 338 6.98 4.54 -14.13
CA LYS A 338 6.61 5.34 -12.96
C LYS A 338 7.63 5.19 -11.83
N LEU A 339 8.20 6.31 -11.41
CA LEU A 339 9.17 6.40 -10.30
C LEU A 339 8.63 7.31 -9.20
N GLU A 340 8.61 6.81 -7.96
CA GLU A 340 7.96 7.51 -6.84
C GLU A 340 8.88 7.57 -5.61
N GLY A 341 9.05 8.73 -4.98
CA GLY A 341 9.65 8.84 -3.65
C GLY A 341 11.15 8.47 -3.57
N MET A 342 11.90 8.63 -4.64
CA MET A 342 13.31 8.19 -4.75
C MET A 342 14.31 9.36 -4.89
N VAL A 343 15.57 9.08 -4.59
CA VAL A 343 16.68 10.04 -4.73
C VAL A 343 17.66 9.54 -5.80
N PHE A 344 17.91 10.35 -6.83
CA PHE A 344 18.75 9.99 -7.99
C PHE A 344 19.85 11.02 -8.23
N CYS A 345 20.73 10.78 -9.21
CA CYS A 345 21.52 11.83 -9.83
C CYS A 345 20.92 12.17 -11.20
N GLU A 346 21.03 13.44 -11.61
CA GLU A 346 20.58 13.90 -12.93
C GLU A 346 21.12 13.01 -14.05
N THR A 347 22.44 12.78 -14.07
CA THR A 347 23.10 11.97 -15.10
C THR A 347 22.58 10.54 -15.14
N GLY A 348 22.53 9.85 -14.00
CA GLY A 348 22.09 8.46 -13.94
C GLY A 348 20.62 8.27 -14.31
N LEU A 349 19.75 9.22 -13.95
CA LEU A 349 18.33 9.18 -14.31
C LEU A 349 18.11 9.49 -15.80
N SER A 350 18.77 10.52 -16.31
CA SER A 350 18.68 10.86 -17.74
C SER A 350 19.21 9.73 -18.64
N GLU A 351 20.35 9.13 -18.32
CA GLU A 351 20.89 7.99 -19.08
C GLU A 351 20.00 6.75 -19.03
N LEU A 352 19.33 6.48 -17.90
CA LEU A 352 18.35 5.40 -17.82
C LEU A 352 17.18 5.67 -18.78
N LEU A 353 16.63 6.88 -18.76
CA LEU A 353 15.47 7.25 -19.55
C LEU A 353 15.81 7.31 -21.05
N GLU A 354 16.96 7.87 -21.42
CA GLU A 354 17.42 7.97 -22.81
C GLU A 354 17.61 6.63 -23.50
N ARG A 355 18.04 5.59 -22.77
CA ARG A 355 18.09 4.23 -23.31
C ARG A 355 16.74 3.68 -23.77
N HIS A 356 15.66 4.27 -23.27
CA HIS A 356 14.29 3.89 -23.60
C HIS A 356 13.60 4.96 -24.48
N ALA A 357 14.34 5.87 -25.11
CA ALA A 357 13.79 6.92 -25.96
C ALA A 357 12.84 6.39 -27.05
N ASP A 358 13.19 5.25 -27.65
CA ASP A 358 12.40 4.65 -28.74
C ASP A 358 11.10 4.01 -28.25
N THR A 359 11.09 3.47 -27.03
CA THR A 359 10.02 2.60 -26.51
C THR A 359 9.11 3.30 -25.51
N LEU A 360 9.67 4.19 -24.68
CA LEU A 360 8.97 4.85 -23.59
C LEU A 360 8.01 5.92 -24.12
N LYS A 361 6.73 5.78 -23.76
CA LYS A 361 5.64 6.67 -24.17
C LYS A 361 4.98 7.41 -23.01
N GLU A 362 4.95 6.79 -21.83
CA GLU A 362 4.34 7.35 -20.65
C GLU A 362 5.36 7.41 -19.50
N LEU A 363 5.58 8.61 -18.97
CA LEU A 363 6.51 8.84 -17.86
C LEU A 363 5.81 9.54 -16.69
N ASP A 364 5.80 8.89 -15.52
CA ASP A 364 5.28 9.46 -14.28
C ASP A 364 6.40 9.57 -13.24
N LEU A 365 6.70 10.78 -12.80
CA LEU A 365 7.74 11.09 -11.82
C LEU A 365 7.13 11.80 -10.63
N SER A 366 7.30 11.25 -9.43
CA SER A 366 6.72 11.86 -8.24
C SER A 366 7.59 11.83 -7.00
N GLY A 367 7.56 12.91 -6.22
CA GLY A 367 8.23 12.96 -4.92
C GLY A 367 9.74 12.69 -5.00
N LEU A 368 10.43 13.19 -6.03
CA LEU A 368 11.82 12.87 -6.33
C LEU A 368 12.80 13.89 -5.75
N ALA A 369 14.01 13.45 -5.43
CA ALA A 369 15.15 14.33 -5.23
C ALA A 369 16.30 14.01 -6.16
N LEU A 370 17.09 15.03 -6.48
CA LEU A 370 18.38 14.89 -7.14
C LEU A 370 19.48 15.11 -6.11
N TRP A 371 20.20 14.04 -5.78
CA TRP A 371 21.45 14.06 -5.02
C TRP A 371 22.47 14.98 -5.68
N GLN A 372 22.66 14.84 -7.00
CA GLN A 372 23.54 15.69 -7.81
C GLN A 372 22.83 16.10 -9.09
N GLY A 373 23.09 17.33 -9.53
CA GLY A 373 22.53 17.92 -10.74
C GLY A 373 21.26 18.73 -10.47
N SER A 374 20.61 19.12 -11.55
CA SER A 374 19.46 20.02 -11.59
C SER A 374 18.28 19.39 -12.32
N PHE A 375 17.07 19.64 -11.85
CA PHE A 375 15.84 19.24 -12.54
C PHE A 375 15.66 20.02 -13.83
N LYS A 376 16.11 21.28 -13.87
CA LYS A 376 16.13 22.06 -15.11
C LYS A 376 17.00 21.41 -16.19
N GLY A 377 18.18 20.93 -15.82
CA GLY A 377 19.07 20.16 -16.70
C GLY A 377 18.43 18.84 -17.12
N LEU A 378 17.95 18.06 -16.15
CA LEU A 378 17.27 16.78 -16.37
C LEU A 378 16.15 16.93 -17.40
N PHE A 379 15.17 17.80 -17.14
CA PHE A 379 13.99 17.92 -18.00
C PHE A 379 14.30 18.50 -19.38
N ARG A 380 15.30 19.37 -19.52
CA ARG A 380 15.78 19.79 -20.85
C ARG A 380 16.37 18.61 -21.63
N ARG A 381 17.17 17.78 -20.95
CA ARG A 381 17.75 16.58 -21.56
C ARG A 381 16.66 15.61 -21.98
N LEU A 382 15.69 15.34 -21.11
CA LEU A 382 14.54 14.46 -21.41
C LEU A 382 13.68 14.98 -22.56
N ARG A 383 13.36 16.28 -22.60
CA ARG A 383 12.63 16.90 -23.72
C ARG A 383 13.31 16.65 -25.06
N ASN A 384 14.64 16.76 -25.09
CA ASN A 384 15.41 16.63 -26.32
C ASN A 384 15.59 15.16 -26.78
N SER A 385 15.43 14.20 -25.87
CA SER A 385 15.73 12.79 -26.12
C SER A 385 14.51 11.87 -26.15
N LEU A 386 13.42 12.23 -25.49
CA LEU A 386 12.23 11.36 -25.38
C LEU A 386 11.07 11.87 -26.25
N HIS A 387 10.36 10.94 -26.88
CA HIS A 387 9.11 11.21 -27.59
C HIS A 387 7.92 10.63 -26.83
N LEU A 388 7.53 11.35 -25.77
CA LEU A 388 6.47 10.94 -24.85
C LEU A 388 5.07 11.31 -25.37
N ASP A 389 4.12 10.39 -25.22
CA ASP A 389 2.68 10.64 -25.44
C ASP A 389 2.04 11.28 -24.21
N SER A 390 2.54 10.92 -23.01
CA SER A 390 2.10 11.48 -21.74
C SER A 390 3.25 11.61 -20.75
N CYS A 391 3.22 12.68 -19.96
CA CYS A 391 4.16 12.91 -18.89
C CYS A 391 3.46 13.53 -17.69
N HIS A 392 3.59 12.89 -16.53
CA HIS A 392 2.99 13.35 -15.29
C HIS A 392 4.08 13.58 -14.25
N ILE A 393 4.16 14.81 -13.76
CA ILE A 393 5.13 15.20 -12.76
C ILE A 393 4.39 15.87 -11.61
N TRP A 394 4.55 15.35 -10.40
CA TRP A 394 3.83 15.84 -9.22
C TRP A 394 4.58 15.54 -7.91
N GLY A 395 4.09 16.05 -6.79
CA GLY A 395 4.74 15.92 -5.49
C GLY A 395 5.92 16.88 -5.29
N ILE A 396 6.74 16.66 -4.26
CA ILE A 396 7.96 17.44 -4.03
C ILE A 396 9.06 17.01 -5.00
N LEU A 397 9.65 17.98 -5.71
CA LEU A 397 10.88 17.83 -6.47
C LEU A 397 11.97 18.66 -5.81
N ARG A 398 13.13 18.06 -5.48
CA ARG A 398 14.22 18.78 -4.80
C ARG A 398 15.61 18.48 -5.35
N GLY A 399 16.30 19.48 -5.88
CA GLY A 399 17.73 19.44 -6.12
C GLY A 399 18.49 19.65 -4.81
N LEU A 400 19.08 18.61 -4.23
CA LEU A 400 19.71 18.67 -2.91
C LEU A 400 20.97 19.56 -2.88
N GLN A 401 21.63 19.70 -4.03
CA GLN A 401 22.83 20.52 -4.22
C GLN A 401 22.59 21.76 -5.09
N THR A 402 21.39 21.89 -5.68
CA THR A 402 21.08 22.97 -6.62
C THR A 402 20.24 24.02 -5.92
N ARG A 403 20.72 25.27 -5.95
CA ARG A 403 20.00 26.39 -5.34
C ARG A 403 18.68 26.62 -6.09
N ASN A 404 17.64 27.01 -5.36
CA ASN A 404 16.33 27.37 -5.90
C ASN A 404 15.67 26.23 -6.72
N GLU A 405 15.96 24.97 -6.39
CA GLU A 405 15.27 23.81 -6.96
C GLU A 405 14.61 22.99 -5.86
N ALA A 406 13.52 23.52 -5.34
CA ALA A 406 12.63 22.80 -4.44
C ALA A 406 11.21 23.23 -4.79
N TRP A 407 10.44 22.38 -5.47
CA TRP A 407 9.09 22.73 -5.89
C TRP A 407 8.10 21.71 -5.39
N TYR A 408 6.88 22.18 -5.13
CA TYR A 408 5.75 21.31 -4.88
C TYR A 408 4.77 21.40 -6.03
N ILE A 409 4.58 20.29 -6.73
CA ILE A 409 3.69 20.23 -7.89
C ILE A 409 2.43 19.47 -7.50
N VAL A 410 1.30 20.16 -7.55
CA VAL A 410 -0.01 19.55 -7.27
C VAL A 410 -0.38 18.57 -8.39
N PRO A 411 -0.77 17.32 -8.06
CA PRO A 411 -1.32 16.40 -9.05
C PRO A 411 -2.59 16.97 -9.70
N ARG A 412 -2.67 16.98 -11.04
CA ARG A 412 -3.88 17.39 -11.77
C ARG A 412 -5.09 16.48 -11.50
N LYS A 413 -4.78 15.25 -11.12
CA LYS A 413 -5.66 14.11 -11.03
C LYS A 413 -5.38 13.50 -9.64
N PRO A 414 -6.38 13.16 -8.80
CA PRO A 414 -6.13 12.37 -7.60
C PRO A 414 -5.18 11.24 -7.92
N VAL A 415 -4.07 11.17 -7.20
CA VAL A 415 -2.96 10.26 -7.49
C VAL A 415 -3.41 8.78 -7.50
N PHE A 416 -4.58 8.54 -6.91
CA PHE A 416 -5.23 7.27 -6.68
C PHE A 416 -6.14 6.79 -7.82
N TYR A 417 -6.04 7.33 -9.03
CA TYR A 417 -6.99 6.99 -10.11
C TYR A 417 -7.17 5.47 -10.28
N SER A 418 -8.43 5.09 -10.14
CA SER A 418 -9.00 3.79 -9.78
C SER A 418 -8.92 2.70 -10.84
N GLU A 419 -8.40 2.96 -12.03
CA GLU A 419 -8.38 1.96 -13.10
C GLU A 419 -7.25 0.92 -12.90
N ASN A 420 -6.21 1.27 -12.14
CA ASN A 420 -5.04 0.42 -11.93
C ASN A 420 -4.73 0.05 -10.48
N GLU A 421 -5.35 0.74 -9.53
CA GLU A 421 -5.13 0.52 -8.10
C GLU A 421 -5.96 -0.65 -7.56
N LEU A 422 -5.41 -1.37 -6.58
CA LEU A 422 -6.00 -2.62 -6.04
C LEU A 422 -7.14 -2.40 -5.04
N TRP A 423 -7.67 -1.18 -4.98
CA TRP A 423 -8.50 -0.72 -3.89
C TRP A 423 -10.00 -0.97 -4.12
N PRO A 424 -10.74 -1.34 -3.06
CA PRO A 424 -12.19 -1.36 -3.08
C PRO A 424 -12.73 0.04 -3.41
N PRO A 425 -13.84 0.17 -4.16
CA PRO A 425 -14.39 1.46 -4.57
C PRO A 425 -14.58 2.45 -3.41
N ARG A 426 -15.01 1.94 -2.25
CA ARG A 426 -15.16 2.76 -1.03
C ARG A 426 -13.84 3.34 -0.55
N TYR A 427 -12.78 2.54 -0.47
CA TYR A 427 -11.47 3.01 -0.03
C TYR A 427 -10.89 4.01 -1.03
N ALA A 428 -11.06 3.77 -2.33
CA ALA A 428 -10.66 4.71 -3.37
C ALA A 428 -11.39 6.07 -3.25
N ALA A 429 -12.72 6.06 -3.05
CA ALA A 429 -13.49 7.28 -2.84
C ALA A 429 -13.06 8.04 -1.58
N TYR A 430 -12.83 7.33 -0.48
CA TYR A 430 -12.30 7.90 0.75
C TYR A 430 -10.92 8.56 0.55
N MET A 431 -10.00 7.90 -0.16
CA MET A 431 -8.67 8.45 -0.45
C MET A 431 -8.73 9.69 -1.35
N ASP A 432 -9.68 9.72 -2.30
CA ASP A 432 -9.95 10.93 -3.10
C ASP A 432 -10.48 12.06 -2.22
N GLU A 433 -11.48 11.80 -1.35
CA GLU A 433 -12.00 12.81 -0.43
C GLU A 433 -10.91 13.38 0.49
N CYS A 434 -10.08 12.51 1.06
CA CYS A 434 -8.90 12.90 1.80
C CYS A 434 -8.01 13.82 0.96
N TYR A 435 -7.63 13.39 -0.23
CA TYR A 435 -6.82 14.21 -1.14
C TYR A 435 -7.42 15.60 -1.39
N GLN A 436 -8.73 15.69 -1.65
CA GLN A 436 -9.42 16.97 -1.85
C GLN A 436 -9.43 17.85 -0.59
N LYS A 437 -9.62 17.27 0.60
CA LYS A 437 -9.58 18.02 1.88
C LYS A 437 -8.20 18.58 2.20
N TYR A 438 -7.14 17.84 1.88
CA TYR A 438 -5.77 18.29 2.12
C TYR A 438 -5.30 19.29 1.07
N LEU A 439 -5.86 19.25 -0.13
CA LEU A 439 -5.42 20.09 -1.23
C LEU A 439 -5.32 21.58 -0.85
N PRO A 440 -6.33 22.23 -0.21
CA PRO A 440 -6.23 23.62 0.24
C PRO A 440 -5.07 23.90 1.20
N SER A 441 -4.78 23.02 2.16
CA SER A 441 -3.75 23.23 3.20
C SER A 441 -2.30 23.29 2.67
N LEU A 442 -2.05 22.81 1.45
CA LEU A 442 -0.71 22.80 0.83
C LEU A 442 -0.29 24.19 0.29
N ASN A 443 -0.76 25.26 0.93
CA ASN A 443 -0.98 26.59 0.34
C ASN A 443 0.23 27.52 0.06
N PRO A 444 1.46 27.35 0.59
CA PRO A 444 2.44 28.41 0.42
C PRO A 444 3.15 28.46 -0.95
N CYS A 445 3.13 27.41 -1.78
CA CYS A 445 3.93 27.36 -3.01
C CYS A 445 3.18 26.81 -4.23
N LYS A 446 1.87 27.11 -4.31
CA LYS A 446 1.03 26.67 -5.42
C LYS A 446 1.00 27.71 -6.52
N ARG A 447 1.88 27.54 -7.51
CA ARG A 447 1.54 28.04 -8.84
C ARG A 447 0.57 27.06 -9.50
N GLU A 448 -0.69 27.45 -9.57
CA GLU A 448 -1.73 26.63 -10.19
C GLU A 448 -1.34 26.28 -11.64
N GLY A 449 -1.58 25.03 -12.05
CA GLY A 449 -1.25 24.57 -13.39
C GLY A 449 0.23 24.29 -13.65
N LEU A 450 1.13 24.42 -12.66
CA LEU A 450 2.56 24.18 -12.86
C LEU A 450 2.88 22.79 -13.45
N GLY A 451 2.21 21.75 -12.95
CA GLY A 451 2.34 20.40 -13.51
C GLY A 451 1.87 20.33 -14.97
N LYS A 452 0.88 21.14 -15.35
CA LYS A 452 0.46 21.26 -16.76
C LYS A 452 1.50 21.90 -17.65
N MET A 453 2.07 23.00 -17.18
CA MET A 453 3.09 23.70 -17.94
C MET A 453 4.37 22.87 -18.07
N LEU A 454 4.70 22.03 -17.08
CA LEU A 454 5.83 21.07 -17.17
C LEU A 454 5.58 19.99 -18.22
N GLU A 455 4.37 19.45 -18.26
CA GLU A 455 3.98 18.48 -19.29
C GLU A 455 4.05 19.10 -20.69
N GLU A 456 3.54 20.32 -20.86
CA GLU A 456 3.65 21.08 -22.11
C GLU A 456 5.12 21.36 -22.49
N PHE A 457 5.99 21.66 -21.51
CA PHE A 457 7.42 21.83 -21.72
C PHE A 457 8.10 20.54 -22.22
N LEU A 458 7.73 19.38 -21.69
CA LEU A 458 8.33 18.09 -22.02
C LEU A 458 7.80 17.48 -23.32
N ILE A 459 6.52 17.68 -23.64
CA ILE A 459 5.84 17.00 -24.76
C ILE A 459 5.62 17.94 -25.95
N SER A 460 5.29 19.20 -25.71
CA SER A 460 4.77 20.14 -26.72
C SER A 460 5.69 21.33 -26.98
N ASP A 461 6.98 21.16 -26.68
CA ASP A 461 7.99 22.20 -26.84
C ASP A 461 7.70 23.53 -26.11
N GLY A 462 6.87 23.50 -25.07
CA GLY A 462 6.50 24.68 -24.28
C GLY A 462 7.70 25.37 -23.61
N PRO A 463 7.54 26.59 -23.08
CA PRO A 463 8.59 27.29 -22.36
C PRO A 463 8.85 26.65 -20.98
N TRP A 464 10.08 26.78 -20.48
CA TRP A 464 10.43 26.33 -19.12
C TRP A 464 9.54 27.02 -18.08
N PRO A 465 8.74 26.29 -17.29
CA PRO A 465 7.69 26.91 -16.50
C PRO A 465 8.11 27.33 -15.10
N MET A 466 9.15 26.70 -14.55
CA MET A 466 9.61 26.91 -13.16
C MET A 466 10.41 28.20 -13.03
N LYS A 467 10.09 28.98 -12.00
CA LYS A 467 10.84 30.18 -11.62
C LYS A 467 11.43 30.02 -10.22
N ASP A 468 12.44 30.84 -9.92
CA ASP A 468 13.05 30.87 -8.59
C ASP A 468 12.04 31.23 -7.49
N GLU A 469 11.06 32.09 -7.79
CA GLU A 469 9.95 32.47 -6.90
C GLU A 469 8.98 31.32 -6.60
N ASP A 470 8.93 30.28 -7.44
CA ASP A 470 8.12 29.08 -7.22
C ASP A 470 8.78 28.12 -6.20
N THR A 471 10.02 28.39 -5.78
CA THR A 471 10.78 27.54 -4.86
C THR A 471 10.18 27.56 -3.46
N LEU A 472 10.04 26.37 -2.84
CA LEU A 472 9.70 26.20 -1.44
C LEU A 472 10.64 27.02 -0.55
N ALA A 473 10.04 27.81 0.34
CA ALA A 473 10.80 28.70 1.19
C ALA A 473 11.81 27.95 2.10
N PRO A 474 12.92 28.61 2.50
CA PRO A 474 14.05 27.95 3.16
C PRO A 474 13.73 27.21 4.46
N TYR A 475 12.64 27.56 5.15
CA TYR A 475 12.23 26.87 6.39
C TYR A 475 11.76 25.42 6.17
N LEU A 476 11.36 25.06 4.94
CA LEU A 476 11.15 23.66 4.54
C LEU A 476 12.41 23.02 3.94
N ALA A 477 13.37 23.82 3.49
CA ALA A 477 14.66 23.35 3.04
C ALA A 477 15.54 23.09 4.27
N GLN A 478 15.49 21.85 4.80
CA GLN A 478 16.55 21.32 5.66
C GLN A 478 17.92 21.80 5.14
N GLN A 479 18.84 22.17 6.04
CA GLN A 479 20.16 22.70 5.68
C GLN A 479 20.69 22.01 4.42
N PRO A 480 21.15 22.77 3.40
CA PRO A 480 21.64 22.18 2.17
C PRO A 480 22.63 21.09 2.55
N CYS A 481 22.30 19.85 2.13
CA CYS A 481 23.14 18.71 2.43
C CYS A 481 24.51 19.07 1.86
N ARG A 482 25.50 19.28 2.73
CA ARG A 482 26.89 19.50 2.32
C ARG A 482 27.42 18.16 1.82
N ALA A 483 26.92 17.73 0.68
CA ALA A 483 27.44 16.59 -0.01
C ALA A 483 28.88 16.94 -0.37
N ALA A 484 29.82 16.14 0.14
CA ALA A 484 31.15 16.16 -0.43
C ALA A 484 31.01 15.81 -1.92
N SER A 485 31.74 16.53 -2.77
CA SER A 485 31.82 16.26 -4.19
C SER A 485 32.57 14.94 -4.38
N TYR A 486 31.84 13.83 -4.39
CA TYR A 486 32.41 12.52 -4.71
C TYR A 486 32.49 12.34 -6.22
N THR A 487 33.56 11.72 -6.71
CA THR A 487 33.59 11.21 -8.08
C THR A 487 32.70 9.96 -8.20
N ALA A 488 32.40 9.53 -9.43
CA ALA A 488 31.63 8.32 -9.67
C ALA A 488 32.34 7.09 -9.08
N GLU A 489 33.66 7.02 -9.21
CA GLU A 489 34.51 5.95 -8.68
C GLU A 489 34.51 5.93 -7.15
N GLU A 490 34.59 7.09 -6.50
CA GLU A 490 34.53 7.19 -5.04
C GLU A 490 33.16 6.76 -4.49
N LEU A 491 32.07 7.14 -5.17
CA LEU A 491 30.72 6.69 -4.85
C LEU A 491 30.60 5.17 -5.00
N GLU A 492 31.12 4.61 -6.09
CA GLU A 492 31.10 3.17 -6.34
C GLU A 492 31.89 2.40 -5.28
N GLN A 493 33.10 2.83 -4.94
CA GLN A 493 33.93 2.21 -3.90
C GLN A 493 33.21 2.20 -2.54
N ARG A 494 32.61 3.34 -2.16
CA ARG A 494 31.85 3.47 -0.91
C ARG A 494 30.61 2.60 -0.92
N TRP A 495 29.86 2.60 -2.01
CA TRP A 495 28.67 1.77 -2.15
C TRP A 495 29.01 0.28 -2.04
N ASN A 496 30.09 -0.15 -2.69
CA ASN A 496 30.56 -1.53 -2.60
C ASN A 496 31.02 -1.90 -1.18
N LEU A 497 31.68 -0.97 -0.46
CA LEU A 497 32.04 -1.16 0.94
C LEU A 497 30.80 -1.30 1.82
N ASP A 498 29.81 -0.42 1.67
CA ASP A 498 28.55 -0.46 2.41
C ASP A 498 27.81 -1.79 2.19
N VAL A 499 27.76 -2.29 0.95
CA VAL A 499 27.16 -3.59 0.62
C VAL A 499 27.83 -4.75 1.34
N VAL A 500 29.16 -4.72 1.49
CA VAL A 500 29.91 -5.75 2.23
C VAL A 500 29.57 -5.70 3.72
N LEU A 501 29.48 -4.50 4.29
CA LEU A 501 29.14 -4.29 5.70
C LEU A 501 27.69 -4.71 6.01
N GLU A 502 26.76 -4.42 5.10
CA GLU A 502 25.33 -4.72 5.27
C GLU A 502 25.00 -6.21 5.18
N LYS A 503 25.78 -7.01 4.42
CA LYS A 503 25.56 -8.47 4.29
C LYS A 503 25.63 -9.23 5.61
N GLY A 504 26.18 -8.64 6.67
CA GLY A 504 26.24 -9.21 8.02
C GLY A 504 25.15 -8.74 8.98
N PHE A 505 24.24 -7.85 8.56
CA PHE A 505 23.31 -7.16 9.46
C PHE A 505 22.01 -7.96 9.69
N GLY A 506 22.12 -9.08 10.41
CA GLY A 506 20.99 -10.00 10.65
C GLY A 506 19.79 -9.38 11.40
N ASP A 507 19.97 -8.23 12.06
CA ASP A 507 18.88 -7.50 12.71
C ASP A 507 17.93 -6.82 11.71
N TRP A 508 18.42 -6.47 10.53
CA TRP A 508 17.61 -5.83 9.50
C TRP A 508 16.62 -6.80 8.88
N ASP A 509 17.06 -8.05 8.65
CA ASP A 509 16.25 -9.12 8.07
C ASP A 509 15.03 -9.49 8.93
N ARG A 510 15.07 -9.21 10.24
CA ARG A 510 13.93 -9.44 11.14
C ARG A 510 12.75 -8.50 10.87
N GLY A 511 12.97 -7.39 10.16
CA GLY A 511 11.94 -6.41 9.82
C GLY A 511 11.39 -5.64 11.02
N TRP A 512 11.37 -4.31 10.92
CA TRP A 512 10.58 -3.46 11.81
C TRP A 512 9.09 -3.73 11.57
N GLY A 513 8.41 -4.20 12.61
CA GLY A 513 7.00 -4.61 12.60
C GLY A 513 6.74 -5.97 13.24
N VAL A 514 7.76 -6.85 13.33
CA VAL A 514 7.61 -8.16 14.00
C VAL A 514 7.56 -8.02 15.53
N LEU A 515 8.20 -6.98 16.09
CA LEU A 515 8.16 -6.66 17.53
C LEU A 515 6.92 -5.82 17.91
N GLY A 516 6.03 -5.52 16.97
CA GLY A 516 4.93 -4.55 17.13
C GLY A 516 3.76 -5.08 17.93
N ASP A 517 3.21 -6.20 17.44
CA ASP A 517 1.86 -6.65 17.80
C ASP A 517 1.83 -8.05 18.38
N ILE A 518 2.92 -8.82 18.26
CA ILE A 518 3.01 -10.17 18.81
C ILE A 518 4.33 -10.27 19.57
N ASN A 519 4.26 -10.66 20.83
CA ASN A 519 5.44 -10.92 21.63
C ASN A 519 6.19 -12.11 20.99
N PRO A 520 7.47 -11.96 20.61
CA PRO A 520 8.20 -13.02 19.92
C PRO A 520 8.40 -14.27 20.78
N LEU A 521 8.38 -14.12 22.11
CA LEU A 521 8.54 -15.21 23.08
C LEU A 521 7.21 -15.90 23.37
N THR A 522 6.17 -15.14 23.71
CA THR A 522 4.88 -15.72 24.13
C THR A 522 3.94 -15.99 22.96
N ARG A 523 4.20 -15.38 21.78
CA ARG A 523 3.30 -15.36 20.62
C ARG A 523 1.93 -14.71 20.90
N GLU A 524 1.79 -14.04 22.04
CA GLU A 524 0.58 -13.32 22.40
C GLU A 524 0.56 -11.93 21.79
N GLU A 525 -0.64 -11.37 21.61
CA GLU A 525 -0.78 -10.02 21.12
C GLU A 525 -0.30 -8.99 22.14
N ILE A 526 0.48 -8.03 21.67
CA ILE A 526 0.92 -6.90 22.48
C ILE A 526 -0.22 -5.90 22.54
N LEU A 527 -0.87 -5.82 23.71
CA LEU A 527 -1.92 -4.82 23.96
C LEU A 527 -1.33 -3.51 24.48
N GLU A 528 -0.19 -3.55 25.19
CA GLU A 528 0.54 -2.39 25.70
C GLU A 528 2.04 -2.69 25.73
N LYS A 529 2.86 -1.63 25.64
CA LYS A 529 4.33 -1.72 25.70
C LYS A 529 4.84 -0.91 26.87
N TYR A 530 5.42 -1.61 27.85
CA TYR A 530 6.10 -1.01 28.99
C TYR A 530 7.61 -1.17 28.83
N SER A 531 8.37 -0.17 29.23
CA SER A 531 9.82 -0.30 29.31
C SER A 531 10.18 -1.18 30.51
N ASP A 532 10.98 -2.23 30.30
CA ASP A 532 11.37 -3.17 31.36
C ASP A 532 12.08 -2.49 32.53
N ARG A 533 12.74 -1.35 32.28
CA ARG A 533 13.52 -0.61 33.28
C ARG A 533 12.68 0.31 34.14
N THR A 534 11.66 0.95 33.56
CA THR A 534 10.91 1.99 34.25
C THR A 534 9.53 1.50 34.69
N GLN A 535 9.02 0.40 34.12
CA GLN A 535 7.61 -0.02 34.24
C GLN A 535 6.60 1.01 33.73
N TYR A 536 7.06 2.04 33.02
CA TYR A 536 6.21 3.01 32.33
C TYR A 536 6.17 2.69 30.83
N ASP A 537 5.04 2.98 30.20
CA ASP A 537 4.92 2.92 28.75
C ASP A 537 5.66 4.09 28.08
N TRP A 538 5.66 4.11 26.75
CA TRP A 538 6.32 5.14 25.96
C TRP A 538 5.76 6.56 26.16
N PHE A 539 4.63 6.70 26.86
CA PHE A 539 4.03 7.99 27.23
C PHE A 539 4.27 8.35 28.70
N GLY A 540 5.07 7.56 29.42
CA GLY A 540 5.41 7.84 30.81
C GLY A 540 4.35 7.38 31.82
N PHE A 541 3.52 6.38 31.50
CA PHE A 541 2.53 5.83 32.44
C PHE A 541 2.79 4.40 32.86
N ASN A 542 2.60 4.10 34.14
CA ASN A 542 2.68 2.74 34.64
C ASN A 542 1.41 1.93 34.30
N LYS A 543 1.42 0.63 34.66
CA LYS A 543 0.27 -0.26 34.49
C LYS A 543 -0.97 0.17 35.26
N ALA A 544 -0.85 0.98 36.30
CA ALA A 544 -2.00 1.46 37.05
C ALA A 544 -2.53 2.81 36.53
N GLY A 545 -1.98 3.33 35.43
CA GLY A 545 -2.43 4.57 34.83
C GLY A 545 -1.79 5.84 35.39
N TYR A 546 -0.79 5.72 36.26
CA TYR A 546 -0.12 6.84 36.90
C TYR A 546 1.14 7.26 36.14
N ASP A 547 1.38 8.57 36.05
CA ASP A 547 2.65 9.11 35.57
C ASP A 547 3.77 9.00 36.61
N GLU A 548 4.98 9.45 36.27
CA GLU A 548 6.14 9.45 37.17
C GLU A 548 5.95 10.30 38.44
N ASN A 549 4.99 11.23 38.43
CA ASN A 549 4.64 12.08 39.57
C ASN A 549 3.52 11.47 40.43
N GLY A 550 3.00 10.28 40.09
CA GLY A 550 1.88 9.67 40.78
C GLY A 550 0.53 10.31 40.47
N THR A 551 0.39 11.02 39.35
CA THR A 551 -0.89 11.57 38.90
C THR A 551 -1.62 10.56 38.01
N HIS A 552 -2.87 10.27 38.33
CA HIS A 552 -3.72 9.39 37.53
C HIS A 552 -4.54 10.20 36.52
N HIS A 553 -4.25 10.04 35.23
CA HIS A 553 -4.96 10.76 34.17
C HIS A 553 -6.15 9.93 33.70
N THR A 554 -7.34 10.30 34.16
CA THR A 554 -8.61 9.63 33.78
C THR A 554 -9.31 10.31 32.61
N ASN A 555 -9.01 11.58 32.37
CA ASN A 555 -9.66 12.37 31.34
C ASN A 555 -8.79 12.47 30.09
N ALA A 556 -9.35 12.09 28.95
CA ALA A 556 -8.74 12.27 27.64
C ALA A 556 -8.67 13.74 27.19
N VAL A 557 -9.20 14.67 28.00
CA VAL A 557 -9.31 16.10 27.71
C VAL A 557 -8.29 16.91 28.51
N VAL A 558 -7.69 17.90 27.85
CA VAL A 558 -6.84 18.93 28.48
C VAL A 558 -7.70 20.18 28.78
N PRO A 559 -7.83 20.60 30.05
CA PRO A 559 -8.29 21.95 30.34
C PRO A 559 -7.30 22.98 29.77
N HIS A 560 -7.77 23.92 28.94
CA HIS A 560 -6.99 25.03 28.35
C HIS A 560 -6.01 24.69 27.21
N TRP A 561 -6.51 24.02 26.17
CA TRP A 561 -5.86 23.96 24.84
C TRP A 561 -5.30 25.34 24.40
N PRO A 562 -4.04 25.44 23.91
CA PRO A 562 -3.42 24.52 22.96
C PRO A 562 -2.05 23.98 23.38
N ASN A 563 -1.82 23.60 24.64
CA ASN A 563 -0.63 22.81 25.00
C ASN A 563 -0.77 21.36 24.47
N LEU A 564 -0.70 21.25 23.14
CA LEU A 564 -0.71 20.03 22.32
C LEU A 564 0.47 19.09 22.63
N ASP A 565 1.50 19.60 23.32
CA ASP A 565 2.72 18.86 23.63
C ASP A 565 2.58 17.94 24.85
N ASN A 566 1.38 17.78 25.42
CA ASN A 566 1.17 16.89 26.56
C ASN A 566 0.76 15.47 26.11
N PRO A 567 1.69 14.49 26.02
CA PRO A 567 1.40 13.11 25.59
C PRO A 567 0.39 12.38 26.50
N LEU A 568 0.08 12.93 27.67
CA LEU A 568 -0.72 12.27 28.70
C LEU A 568 -2.18 12.02 28.27
N HIS A 569 -2.74 12.91 27.46
CA HIS A 569 -4.13 12.81 27.02
C HIS A 569 -4.34 11.79 25.90
N GLU A 570 -3.39 11.71 24.96
CA GLU A 570 -3.38 10.69 23.92
C GLU A 570 -3.28 9.29 24.54
N ALA A 571 -2.43 9.12 25.55
CA ALA A 571 -2.29 7.85 26.27
C ALA A 571 -3.60 7.42 26.94
N THR A 572 -4.31 8.35 27.58
CA THR A 572 -5.62 8.13 28.23
C THR A 572 -6.70 7.78 27.20
N ALA A 573 -6.79 8.55 26.12
CA ALA A 573 -7.68 8.28 24.99
C ALA A 573 -7.45 6.88 24.40
N ARG A 574 -6.19 6.54 24.12
CA ARG A 574 -5.80 5.23 23.61
C ARG A 574 -6.20 4.10 24.56
N ARG A 575 -5.99 4.23 25.87
CA ARG A 575 -6.43 3.21 26.85
C ARG A 575 -7.93 3.01 26.85
N LYS A 576 -8.70 4.10 26.76
CA LYS A 576 -10.16 4.03 26.60
C LYS A 576 -10.54 3.23 25.35
N ILE A 577 -9.95 3.57 24.20
CA ILE A 577 -10.21 2.83 22.95
C ILE A 577 -9.77 1.36 23.05
N LEU A 578 -8.61 1.11 23.66
CA LEU A 578 -8.10 -0.24 23.86
C LEU A 578 -9.06 -1.09 24.69
N ARG A 579 -9.63 -0.54 25.78
CA ARG A 579 -10.71 -1.19 26.56
C ARG A 579 -11.92 -1.49 25.69
N LEU A 580 -12.41 -0.50 24.95
CA LEU A 580 -13.57 -0.66 24.07
C LEU A 580 -13.36 -1.79 23.04
N ILE A 581 -12.15 -1.93 22.49
CA ILE A 581 -11.82 -3.01 21.57
C ILE A 581 -11.70 -4.36 22.31
N LYS A 582 -10.88 -4.38 23.36
CA LYS A 582 -10.54 -5.59 24.14
C LYS A 582 -11.80 -6.25 24.71
N ASP A 583 -12.71 -5.48 25.31
CA ASP A 583 -13.89 -6.01 26.00
C ASP A 583 -14.88 -6.68 25.04
N GLN A 584 -14.81 -6.35 23.74
CA GLN A 584 -15.60 -6.97 22.69
C GLN A 584 -14.97 -8.25 22.11
N ILE A 585 -13.70 -8.53 22.41
CA ILE A 585 -12.95 -9.67 21.87
C ILE A 585 -12.91 -10.78 22.94
N PRO A 586 -13.65 -11.90 22.79
CA PRO A 586 -13.78 -12.90 23.85
C PRO A 586 -12.46 -13.47 24.36
N ARG A 587 -11.49 -13.70 23.45
CA ARG A 587 -10.16 -14.25 23.79
C ARG A 587 -9.27 -13.28 24.58
N LEU A 588 -9.66 -12.02 24.72
CA LEU A 588 -8.90 -11.00 25.45
C LEU A 588 -9.55 -10.60 26.77
N ARG A 589 -10.71 -11.17 27.13
CA ARG A 589 -11.48 -10.76 28.31
C ARG A 589 -10.65 -10.72 29.59
N ASP A 590 -9.84 -11.76 29.81
CA ASP A 590 -9.04 -11.94 31.02
C ASP A 590 -7.64 -11.31 30.93
N VAL A 591 -7.30 -10.68 29.79
CA VAL A 591 -6.01 -10.03 29.63
C VAL A 591 -6.04 -8.70 30.37
N GLU A 592 -5.22 -8.57 31.40
CA GLU A 592 -5.04 -7.30 32.09
C GLU A 592 -4.35 -6.29 31.16
N ILE A 593 -5.00 -5.14 31.01
CA ILE A 593 -4.42 -3.92 30.42
C ILE A 593 -4.37 -2.87 31.51
N GLY A 594 -3.51 -1.89 31.37
CA GLY A 594 -3.29 -0.89 32.39
C GLY A 594 -4.58 -0.17 32.80
N ALA A 595 -4.71 0.06 34.11
CA ALA A 595 -5.87 0.70 34.76
C ALA A 595 -6.06 2.17 34.38
#